data_AF-A0A7K8JGG6-F1
#
_entry.id   AF-A0A7K8JGG6-F1
#
_cell.length_a   1.000
_cell.length_b   1.000
_cell.length_c   1.000
_cell.angle_alpha   90.00
_cell.angle_beta   90.00
_cell.angle_gamma   90.00
#
_symmetry.space_group_name_H-M   'P 1'
#
loop_
_entity.id
_entity.type
_entity.pdbx_description
1 polymer ?
#
loop_
_entity_poly.entity_id
_entity_poly.type
_entity_poly.pdbx_seq_one_letter_code
_entity_poly.pdbx_strand_id
1 'polypeptide(L)'
;SLGIAGVLRAVVEAANPGASVLCLCEKGDSMIMEETGKIFKKEKEMKKGEACSGLGAIPRDSSVVPEKADSFPFLPFPGNPRFDLGVHVDGFIANVAHTFVLGASKENPVSGRKADVIKAAHLCAEAALRLVKPGNQNTQVTEAWNKIAHSFHCTPI
;
A
#
# COMPACT_ATOMS: atom_id res chain seq x y z
N SER A 1 -0.53 2.36 -20.80
CA SER A 1 -1.45 2.74 -19.72
C SER A 1 -0.69 2.65 -18.42
N LEU A 2 -0.84 3.66 -17.56
CA LEU A 2 -0.28 3.61 -16.21
C LEU A 2 -1.21 2.68 -15.42
N GLY A 3 -0.85 1.41 -15.25
CA GLY A 3 -1.61 0.50 -14.37
C GLY A 3 -1.57 0.98 -12.91
N ILE A 4 -2.30 0.31 -12.01
CA ILE A 4 -2.35 0.70 -10.59
C ILE A 4 -0.95 0.84 -9.94
N ALA A 5 0.02 0.05 -10.38
CA ALA A 5 1.42 0.15 -9.93
C ALA A 5 2.09 1.49 -10.32
N GLY A 6 1.70 2.09 -11.44
CA GLY A 6 2.21 3.38 -11.86
C GLY A 6 1.55 4.54 -11.14
N VAL A 7 0.26 4.45 -10.82
CA VAL A 7 -0.41 5.41 -9.93
C VAL A 7 0.24 5.39 -8.54
N LEU A 8 0.46 4.20 -7.97
CA LEU A 8 1.16 4.04 -6.71
C LEU A 8 2.54 4.72 -6.73
N ARG A 9 3.31 4.52 -7.80
CA ARG A 9 4.63 5.14 -7.95
C ARG A 9 4.55 6.67 -7.94
N ALA A 10 3.60 7.24 -8.67
CA ALA A 10 3.40 8.69 -8.72
C ALA A 10 2.98 9.28 -7.36
N VAL A 11 2.19 8.55 -6.57
CA VAL A 11 1.82 8.95 -5.21
C VAL A 11 3.02 8.86 -4.26
N VAL A 12 3.83 7.79 -4.35
CA VAL A 12 5.06 7.64 -3.56
C VAL A 12 6.07 8.75 -3.89
N GLU A 13 6.24 9.11 -5.16
CA GLU A 13 7.14 10.20 -5.58
C GLU A 13 6.64 11.59 -5.13
N ALA A 14 5.33 11.77 -4.98
CA ALA A 14 4.74 13.00 -4.45
C ALA A 14 4.79 13.09 -2.91
N ALA A 15 5.04 11.97 -2.22
CA ALA A 15 5.04 11.89 -0.77
C ALA A 15 6.32 12.45 -0.16
N ASN A 16 6.32 13.75 0.10
CA ASN A 16 7.41 14.47 0.75
C ASN A 16 7.06 14.80 2.22
N PRO A 17 8.06 15.08 3.09
CA PRO A 17 7.81 15.56 4.45
C PRO A 17 6.85 16.75 4.47
N GLY A 18 5.79 16.67 5.27
CA GLY A 18 4.77 17.73 5.34
C GLY A 18 3.77 17.76 4.17
N ALA A 19 3.83 16.82 3.23
CA ALA A 19 2.78 16.69 2.21
C ALA A 19 1.44 16.36 2.86
N SER A 20 0.36 16.96 2.37
CA SER A 20 -0.98 16.68 2.87
C SER A 20 -1.40 15.27 2.46
N VAL A 21 -1.88 14.49 3.44
CA VAL A 21 -2.42 13.15 3.18
C VAL A 21 -3.62 13.24 2.24
N LEU A 22 -4.52 14.21 2.46
CA LEU A 22 -5.69 14.42 1.62
C LEU A 22 -5.31 14.67 0.15
N CYS A 23 -4.36 15.57 -0.10
CA CYS A 23 -3.92 15.85 -1.47
C CYS A 23 -3.29 14.62 -2.16
N LEU A 24 -2.62 13.74 -1.40
CA LEU A 24 -2.07 12.50 -1.93
C LEU A 24 -3.18 11.48 -2.27
N CYS A 25 -4.22 11.40 -1.44
CA CYS A 25 -5.42 10.61 -1.74
C CYS A 25 -6.09 11.10 -3.02
N GLU A 26 -6.45 12.39 -3.08
CA GLU A 26 -7.11 13.02 -4.23
C GLU A 26 -6.29 12.85 -5.52
N LYS A 27 -4.96 12.94 -5.42
CA LYS A 27 -4.06 12.68 -6.55
C LYS A 27 -4.17 11.23 -7.03
N GLY A 28 -4.15 10.27 -6.12
CA GLY A 28 -4.28 8.84 -6.45
C GLY A 28 -5.60 8.53 -7.13
N ASP A 29 -6.70 9.00 -6.52
CA ASP A 29 -8.08 8.83 -6.96
C ASP A 29 -8.29 9.45 -8.35
N SER A 30 -7.85 10.70 -8.53
CA SER A 30 -7.91 11.41 -9.82
C SER A 30 -7.16 10.65 -10.92
N MET A 31 -5.96 10.15 -10.64
CA MET A 31 -5.18 9.37 -11.60
C MET A 31 -5.83 8.02 -11.94
N ILE A 32 -6.46 7.34 -10.97
CA ILE A 32 -7.23 6.11 -11.21
C ILE A 32 -8.40 6.38 -12.13
N MET A 33 -9.17 7.43 -11.87
CA MET A 33 -10.32 7.80 -12.69
C MET A 33 -9.89 8.18 -14.11
N GLU A 34 -8.76 8.89 -14.25
CA GLU A 34 -8.21 9.23 -15.56
C GLU A 34 -7.75 7.99 -16.36
N GLU A 35 -7.00 7.08 -15.73
CA GLU A 35 -6.48 5.88 -16.39
C GLU A 35 -7.59 4.85 -16.71
N THR A 36 -8.56 4.67 -15.81
CA THR A 36 -9.71 3.78 -16.05
C THR A 36 -10.64 4.32 -17.14
N GLY A 37 -10.77 5.65 -17.27
CA GLY A 37 -11.49 6.30 -18.37
C GLY A 37 -10.85 6.13 -19.75
N LYS A 38 -9.54 5.80 -19.81
CA LYS A 38 -8.84 5.56 -21.08
C LYS A 38 -9.14 4.17 -21.68
N ILE A 39 -9.62 3.22 -20.87
CA ILE A 39 -9.82 1.82 -21.26
C ILE A 39 -11.31 1.45 -21.43
N PHE A 40 -11.60 0.51 -22.35
CA PHE A 40 -12.94 0.06 -22.75
C PHE A 40 -13.97 1.18 -22.98
N LYS A 41 -13.60 2.22 -23.75
CA LYS A 41 -14.45 3.38 -24.05
C LYS A 41 -15.71 3.06 -24.87
N LYS A 42 -15.71 1.92 -25.58
CA LYS A 42 -16.84 1.46 -26.39
C LYS A 42 -17.93 0.81 -25.55
N GLU A 43 -17.60 0.37 -24.34
CA GLU A 43 -18.48 -0.35 -23.43
C GLU A 43 -19.02 0.61 -22.38
N LYS A 44 -20.15 1.26 -22.69
CA LYS A 44 -20.73 2.34 -21.88
C LYS A 44 -21.31 1.87 -20.55
N GLU A 45 -21.69 0.60 -20.45
CA GLU A 45 -22.28 0.01 -19.24
C GLU A 45 -21.23 -0.63 -18.30
N MET A 46 -19.97 -0.71 -18.74
CA MET A 46 -18.91 -1.34 -17.95
C MET A 46 -18.52 -0.43 -16.78
N LYS A 47 -18.67 -0.95 -15.56
CA LYS A 47 -18.31 -0.25 -14.32
C LYS A 47 -16.80 -0.29 -14.12
N LYS A 48 -16.16 0.87 -13.96
CA LYS A 48 -14.72 1.00 -13.69
C LYS A 48 -14.48 2.14 -12.72
N GLY A 49 -13.39 2.05 -11.97
CA GLY A 49 -12.97 3.09 -11.04
C GLY A 49 -12.30 2.51 -9.81
N GLU A 50 -12.38 3.23 -8.71
CA GLU A 50 -11.82 2.82 -7.43
C GLU A 50 -12.57 1.61 -6.84
N ALA A 51 -11.82 0.59 -6.44
CA ALA A 51 -12.36 -0.61 -5.77
C ALA A 51 -12.39 -0.49 -4.25
N CYS A 52 -11.53 0.37 -3.70
CA CYS A 52 -11.38 0.56 -2.27
C CYS A 52 -11.38 2.06 -2.00
N SER A 53 -12.31 2.51 -1.15
CA SER A 53 -12.40 3.91 -0.72
C SER A 53 -11.24 4.23 0.23
N GLY A 54 -10.27 5.01 -0.25
CA GLY A 54 -9.31 5.70 0.61
C GLY A 54 -7.89 5.14 0.58
N LEU A 55 -6.98 5.97 0.07
CA LEU A 55 -5.53 5.85 0.24
C LEU A 55 -5.17 5.90 1.74
N GLY A 56 -4.99 4.74 2.37
CA GLY A 56 -4.70 4.68 3.80
C GLY A 56 -3.24 5.00 4.11
N ALA A 57 -2.86 6.28 4.18
CA ALA A 57 -1.58 6.78 4.69
C ALA A 57 -1.45 6.57 6.21
N ILE A 58 -1.36 5.31 6.67
CA ILE A 58 -1.38 4.98 8.11
C ILE A 58 0.05 4.98 8.66
N PRO A 59 0.43 5.90 9.57
CA PRO A 59 1.61 5.73 10.42
C PRO A 59 1.31 4.58 11.39
N ARG A 60 2.19 3.57 11.45
CA ARG A 60 1.97 2.30 12.16
C ARG A 60 2.09 2.39 13.69
N ASP A 61 1.58 3.47 14.29
CA ASP A 61 1.30 3.49 15.74
C ASP A 61 -0.21 3.38 16.04
N SER A 62 -1.06 3.18 15.03
CA SER A 62 -2.47 2.86 15.27
C SER A 62 -2.99 1.78 14.31
N SER A 63 -3.65 0.79 14.89
CA SER A 63 -4.49 -0.21 14.23
C SER A 63 -5.77 0.38 13.63
N VAL A 64 -5.70 1.63 13.15
CA VAL A 64 -6.86 2.43 12.77
C VAL A 64 -6.66 2.81 11.33
N VAL A 65 -7.45 2.17 10.45
CA VAL A 65 -7.91 2.85 9.24
C VAL A 65 -8.53 4.14 9.74
N PRO A 66 -7.95 5.33 9.49
CA PRO A 66 -8.56 6.56 9.94
C PRO A 66 -9.90 6.60 9.23
N GLU A 67 -10.98 6.46 10.00
CA GLU A 67 -12.34 6.62 9.51
C GLU A 67 -12.53 8.02 8.88
N LYS A 68 -11.58 8.93 9.13
CA LYS A 68 -11.39 10.21 8.44
C LYS A 68 -9.90 10.53 8.31
N ALA A 69 -9.48 11.07 7.17
CA ALA A 69 -8.17 11.69 6.96
C ALA A 69 -7.83 12.82 7.98
N ASP A 70 -8.79 13.20 8.83
CA ASP A 70 -8.70 14.26 9.84
C ASP A 70 -7.69 14.00 10.97
N SER A 71 -7.29 12.74 11.23
CA SER A 71 -6.37 12.45 12.34
C SER A 71 -4.90 12.77 12.03
N PHE A 72 -4.50 12.77 10.76
CA PHE A 72 -3.14 13.09 10.30
C PHE A 72 -3.20 13.87 8.98
N PRO A 73 -3.45 15.20 9.01
CA PRO A 73 -3.61 15.99 7.79
C PRO A 73 -2.33 16.07 6.95
N PHE A 74 -1.16 15.83 7.56
CA PHE A 74 0.15 15.91 6.94
C PHE A 74 0.99 14.66 7.26
N LEU A 75 1.85 14.27 6.32
CA LEU A 75 2.77 13.16 6.52
C LEU A 75 3.78 13.46 7.65
N PRO A 76 3.82 12.64 8.72
CA PRO A 76 4.75 12.84 9.82
C PRO A 76 6.19 12.55 9.40
N PHE A 77 7.13 13.37 9.86
CA PHE A 77 8.56 13.20 9.63
C PHE A 77 9.35 13.27 10.94
N PRO A 78 10.21 12.28 11.26
CA PRO A 78 10.50 11.06 10.49
C PRO A 78 9.41 9.98 10.62
N GLY A 79 8.83 9.54 9.50
CA GLY A 79 7.72 8.57 9.46
C GLY A 79 7.85 7.52 8.36
N ASN A 80 7.00 6.49 8.43
CA ASN A 80 6.94 5.38 7.47
C ASN A 80 5.51 5.14 6.97
N PRO A 81 4.98 6.00 6.09
CA PRO A 81 3.63 5.85 5.58
C PRO A 81 3.45 4.53 4.81
N ARG A 82 2.27 3.95 4.92
CA ARG A 82 1.77 2.91 4.01
C ARG A 82 0.83 3.57 3.02
N PHE A 83 0.90 3.27 1.73
CA PHE A 83 -0.16 3.60 0.79
C PHE A 83 -0.86 2.33 0.36
N ASP A 84 -2.18 2.38 0.27
CA ASP A 84 -3.04 1.28 -0.17
C ASP A 84 -3.95 1.83 -1.27
N LEU A 85 -4.01 1.13 -2.40
CA LEU A 85 -4.73 1.55 -3.60
C LEU A 85 -5.50 0.35 -4.13
N GLY A 86 -6.75 0.58 -4.56
CA GLY A 86 -7.58 -0.44 -5.18
C GLY A 86 -8.30 0.09 -6.41
N VAL A 87 -8.22 -0.62 -7.52
CA VAL A 87 -8.95 -0.33 -8.77
C VAL A 87 -9.80 -1.53 -9.15
N HIS A 88 -10.95 -1.29 -9.77
CA HIS A 88 -11.70 -2.36 -10.43
C HIS A 88 -12.03 -2.01 -11.88
N VAL A 89 -12.13 -3.06 -12.69
CA VAL A 89 -12.70 -3.00 -14.03
C VAL A 89 -13.70 -4.14 -14.12
N ASP A 90 -14.97 -3.82 -14.32
CA ASP A 90 -16.06 -4.78 -14.44
C ASP A 90 -16.17 -5.78 -13.28
N GLY A 91 -15.97 -5.28 -12.05
CA GLY A 91 -15.95 -6.10 -10.83
C GLY A 91 -14.66 -6.87 -10.58
N PHE A 92 -13.70 -6.89 -11.51
CA PHE A 92 -12.38 -7.47 -11.27
C PHE A 92 -11.48 -6.48 -10.55
N ILE A 93 -11.06 -6.84 -9.34
CA ILE A 93 -10.32 -5.96 -8.43
C ILE A 93 -8.81 -6.21 -8.56
N ALA A 94 -8.05 -5.12 -8.58
CA ALA A 94 -6.60 -5.12 -8.38
C ALA A 94 -6.26 -4.16 -7.24
N ASN A 95 -5.67 -4.70 -6.17
CA ASN A 95 -5.20 -3.93 -5.02
C ASN A 95 -3.68 -3.95 -4.94
N VAL A 96 -3.08 -2.87 -4.45
CA VAL A 96 -1.65 -2.76 -4.19
C VAL A 96 -1.41 -1.91 -2.96
N ALA A 97 -0.51 -2.37 -2.09
CA ALA A 97 -0.06 -1.61 -0.94
C ALA A 97 1.45 -1.56 -0.86
N HIS A 98 2.00 -0.42 -0.41
CA HIS A 98 3.43 -0.22 -0.27
C HIS A 98 3.75 0.60 0.97
N THR A 99 4.80 0.20 1.70
CA THR A 99 5.31 0.91 2.88
C THR A 99 6.75 1.31 2.62
N PHE A 100 7.09 2.56 2.91
CA PHE A 100 8.44 3.11 2.76
C PHE A 100 8.70 4.12 3.88
N VAL A 101 9.95 4.58 3.99
CA VAL A 101 10.35 5.60 4.98
C VAL A 101 10.62 6.91 4.25
N LEU A 102 10.02 7.99 4.73
CA LEU A 102 10.23 9.33 4.17
C LEU A 102 11.68 9.76 4.39
N GLY A 103 12.34 10.23 3.33
CA GLY A 103 13.74 10.67 3.38
C GLY A 103 14.78 9.55 3.41
N ALA A 104 14.38 8.29 3.21
CA ALA A 104 15.34 7.20 3.01
C ALA A 104 16.02 7.31 1.64
N SER A 105 17.34 7.21 1.63
CA SER A 105 18.16 7.20 0.41
C SER A 105 19.29 6.19 0.53
N LYS A 106 20.13 6.08 -0.51
CA LYS A 106 21.33 5.23 -0.43
C LYS A 106 22.33 5.76 0.59
N GLU A 107 22.42 7.08 0.73
CA GLU A 107 23.29 7.81 1.64
C GLU A 107 22.71 7.82 3.07
N ASN A 108 21.39 7.73 3.20
CA ASN A 108 20.67 7.67 4.48
C ASN A 108 19.78 6.41 4.54
N PRO A 109 20.38 5.21 4.71
CA PRO A 109 19.63 3.97 4.77
C PRO A 109 18.82 3.85 6.06
N VAL A 110 17.65 3.23 5.96
CA VAL A 110 16.80 2.93 7.13
C VAL A 110 17.47 1.87 7.98
N SER A 111 17.56 2.10 9.29
CA SER A 111 18.12 1.16 10.27
C SER A 111 17.20 0.97 11.49
N GLY A 112 17.59 0.07 12.39
CA GLY A 112 16.87 -0.24 13.62
C GLY A 112 15.49 -0.85 13.40
N ARG A 113 14.58 -0.66 14.38
CA ARG A 113 13.25 -1.30 14.40
C ARG A 113 12.38 -1.00 13.18
N LYS A 114 12.54 0.18 12.57
CA LYS A 114 11.84 0.55 11.32
C LYS A 114 12.30 -0.32 10.14
N ALA A 115 13.61 -0.59 10.04
CA ALA A 115 14.15 -1.49 9.02
C ALA A 115 13.70 -2.94 9.26
N ASP A 116 13.74 -3.39 10.51
CA ASP A 116 13.33 -4.74 10.92
C ASP A 116 11.88 -5.04 10.49
N VAL A 117 10.94 -4.16 10.84
CA VAL A 117 9.52 -4.38 10.53
C VAL A 117 9.22 -4.32 9.04
N ILE A 118 9.88 -3.44 8.28
CA ILE A 118 9.72 -3.34 6.82
C ILE A 118 10.29 -4.60 6.16
N LYS A 119 11.47 -5.06 6.58
CA LYS A 119 12.09 -6.26 6.02
C LYS A 119 11.29 -7.51 6.36
N ALA A 120 10.80 -7.64 7.59
CA ALA A 120 9.93 -8.72 8.02
C ALA A 120 8.66 -8.78 7.15
N ALA A 121 7.96 -7.66 6.99
CA ALA A 121 6.75 -7.58 6.17
C ALA A 121 7.01 -7.95 4.70
N HIS A 122 8.13 -7.48 4.14
CA HIS A 122 8.52 -7.81 2.77
C HIS A 122 8.78 -9.32 2.59
N LEU A 123 9.51 -9.94 3.51
CA LEU A 123 9.76 -11.39 3.49
C LEU A 123 8.48 -12.20 3.71
N CYS A 124 7.55 -11.71 4.54
CA CYS A 124 6.22 -12.31 4.67
C CYS A 124 5.43 -12.26 3.35
N ALA A 125 5.45 -11.13 2.64
CA ALA A 125 4.82 -11.01 1.32
C ALA A 125 5.45 -11.97 0.30
N GLU A 126 6.77 -12.08 0.30
CA GLU A 126 7.51 -13.05 -0.51
C GLU A 126 7.18 -14.51 -0.18
N ALA A 127 6.99 -14.84 1.09
CA ALA A 127 6.57 -16.18 1.52
C ALA A 127 5.14 -16.47 1.04
N ALA A 128 4.22 -15.53 1.23
CA ALA A 128 2.84 -15.64 0.75
C ALA A 128 2.79 -15.84 -0.77
N LEU A 129 3.59 -15.09 -1.55
CA LEU A 129 3.66 -15.24 -3.00
C LEU A 129 4.03 -16.67 -3.44
N ARG A 130 4.85 -17.38 -2.65
CA ARG A 130 5.30 -18.75 -2.96
C ARG A 130 4.37 -19.82 -2.38
N LEU A 131 3.65 -19.51 -1.30
CA LEU A 131 2.80 -20.46 -0.57
C LEU A 131 1.34 -20.42 -1.02
N VAL A 132 0.83 -19.30 -1.53
CA VAL A 132 -0.54 -19.16 -2.04
C VAL A 132 -0.60 -19.75 -3.44
N LYS A 133 -0.87 -21.06 -3.50
CA LYS A 133 -1.01 -21.84 -4.74
C LYS A 133 -1.98 -23.00 -4.53
N PRO A 134 -2.55 -23.58 -5.61
CA PRO A 134 -3.45 -24.72 -5.51
C PRO A 134 -2.83 -25.87 -4.70
N GLY A 135 -3.61 -26.46 -3.79
CA GLY A 135 -3.20 -27.57 -2.94
C GLY A 135 -2.61 -27.19 -1.58
N ASN A 136 -2.22 -25.92 -1.39
CA ASN A 136 -1.77 -25.43 -0.08
C ASN A 136 -2.93 -24.88 0.76
N GLN A 137 -2.74 -24.90 2.08
CA GLN A 137 -3.68 -24.37 3.07
C GLN A 137 -3.23 -23.00 3.60
N ASN A 138 -4.19 -22.18 4.02
CA ASN A 138 -3.91 -20.87 4.63
C ASN A 138 -3.03 -20.95 5.89
N THR A 139 -3.15 -22.04 6.67
CA THR A 139 -2.35 -22.28 7.88
C THR A 139 -0.85 -22.27 7.60
N GLN A 140 -0.41 -22.78 6.45
CA GLN A 140 0.99 -22.78 6.05
C GLN A 140 1.53 -21.36 5.86
N VAL A 141 0.69 -20.44 5.36
CA VAL A 141 1.05 -19.02 5.20
C VAL A 141 1.18 -18.36 6.57
N THR A 142 0.20 -18.55 7.45
CA THR A 142 0.20 -17.99 8.82
C THR A 142 1.41 -18.45 9.63
N GLU A 143 1.75 -19.75 9.57
CA GLU A 143 2.92 -20.29 10.26
C GLU A 143 4.23 -19.69 9.71
N ALA A 144 4.35 -19.55 8.40
CA ALA A 144 5.51 -18.93 7.77
C ALA A 144 5.66 -17.45 8.18
N TRP A 145 4.56 -16.70 8.19
CA TRP A 145 4.55 -15.31 8.64
C TRP A 145 4.99 -15.16 10.09
N ASN A 146 4.49 -15.99 11.00
CA ASN A 146 4.90 -15.96 12.40
C ASN A 146 6.41 -16.24 12.55
N LYS A 147 6.94 -17.26 11.88
CA LYS A 147 8.38 -17.59 11.93
C LYS A 147 9.25 -16.45 11.40
N ILE A 148 8.87 -15.86 10.27
CA ILE A 148 9.60 -14.73 9.67
C ILE A 148 9.54 -13.52 10.61
N ALA A 149 8.34 -13.11 11.04
CA ALA A 149 8.17 -11.93 11.88
C ALA A 149 8.93 -12.06 13.22
N HIS A 150 8.87 -13.22 13.88
CA HIS A 150 9.62 -13.46 15.12
C HIS A 150 11.14 -13.39 14.95
N SER A 151 11.67 -13.75 13.78
CA SER A 151 13.10 -13.61 13.47
C SER A 151 13.58 -12.15 13.48
N PHE A 152 12.65 -11.19 13.35
CA PHE A 152 12.89 -9.75 13.44
C PHE A 152 12.31 -9.13 14.73
N HIS A 153 11.93 -9.95 15.72
CA HIS A 153 11.22 -9.52 16.92
C HIS A 153 9.94 -8.70 16.61
N CYS A 154 9.27 -9.02 15.52
CA CYS A 154 8.00 -8.44 15.12
C CYS A 154 6.86 -9.45 15.33
N THR A 155 5.64 -8.93 15.41
CA THR A 155 4.42 -9.75 15.51
C THR A 155 3.49 -9.34 14.37
N PRO A 156 3.01 -10.27 13.54
CA PRO A 156 1.91 -9.99 12.60
C PRO A 156 0.66 -9.58 13.38
N ILE A 157 -0.08 -8.59 12.87
CA ILE A 157 -1.34 -8.13 13.47
C ILE A 157 -2.47 -9.10 13.09
#